data_AF-A0ABF7PSK6-F1
#
_entry.id   AF-A0ABF7PSK6-F1
#
_cell.length_a   1.000
_cell.length_b   1.000
_cell.length_c   1.000
_cell.angle_alpha   90.00
_cell.angle_beta   90.00
_cell.angle_gamma   90.00
#
_symmetry.space_group_name_H-M   'P 1'
#
loop_
_entity.id
_entity.type
_entity.pdbx_description
1 polymer ?
#
loop_
_entity_poly.entity_id
_entity_poly.type
_entity_poly.pdbx_seq_one_letter_code
_entity_poly.pdbx_strand_id
1 'polypeptide(L)'
;MRQYFASVFKQTWFVCAYIISLWAISYIHELDLVNFPYDNLLVAIVSIIFLKIFIISQAATKDIEENIKDVMSEVENLKSI
;
A
#
# COMPACT_ATOMS: atom_id res chain seq x y z
N MET A 1 -20.68 -7.68 -7.54
CA MET A 1 -19.63 -6.96 -8.31
C MET A 1 -19.28 -5.57 -7.75
N ARG A 2 -20.23 -4.64 -7.58
CA ARG A 2 -19.92 -3.24 -7.16
C ARG A 2 -19.20 -3.11 -5.81
N GLN A 3 -19.59 -3.94 -4.83
CA GLN A 3 -18.97 -3.96 -3.49
C GLN A 3 -17.54 -4.54 -3.49
N TYR A 4 -17.29 -5.53 -4.35
CA TYR A 4 -15.96 -6.14 -4.51
C TYR A 4 -14.99 -5.15 -5.14
N PHE A 5 -15.42 -4.44 -6.19
CA PHE A 5 -14.66 -3.35 -6.79
C PHE A 5 -14.34 -2.24 -5.80
N ALA A 6 -15.29 -1.84 -4.96
CA ALA A 6 -15.07 -0.82 -3.94
C ALA A 6 -14.07 -1.26 -2.85
N SER A 7 -14.06 -2.55 -2.49
CA SER A 7 -13.10 -3.13 -1.55
C SER A 7 -11.68 -3.15 -2.14
N VAL A 8 -11.52 -3.66 -3.37
CA VAL A 8 -10.23 -3.66 -4.08
C VAL A 8 -9.74 -2.22 -4.29
N PHE A 9 -10.61 -1.30 -4.69
CA PHE A 9 -10.25 0.10 -4.86
C PHE A 9 -9.79 0.75 -3.55
N LYS A 10 -10.47 0.48 -2.43
CA LYS A 10 -10.00 0.91 -1.09
C LYS A 10 -8.62 0.35 -0.73
N GLN A 11 -8.25 -0.79 -1.29
CA GLN A 11 -6.99 -1.47 -1.03
C GLN A 11 -5.89 -1.10 -2.03
N THR A 12 -6.20 -0.39 -3.11
CA THR A 12 -5.21 -0.08 -4.19
C THR A 12 -5.16 1.40 -4.57
N TRP A 13 -6.08 2.25 -4.10
CA TRP A 13 -6.13 3.68 -4.46
C TRP A 13 -4.82 4.42 -4.17
N PHE A 14 -4.10 4.05 -3.12
CA PHE A 14 -2.84 4.69 -2.75
C PHE A 14 -1.74 4.42 -3.78
N VAL A 15 -1.80 3.30 -4.52
CA VAL A 15 -0.87 3.02 -5.62
C VAL A 15 -1.11 4.00 -6.77
N CYS A 16 -2.38 4.22 -7.13
CA CYS A 16 -2.73 5.22 -8.16
C CYS A 16 -2.30 6.62 -7.73
N ALA A 17 -2.56 7.01 -6.48
CA ALA A 17 -2.14 8.29 -5.95
C ALA A 17 -0.60 8.44 -5.91
N TYR A 18 0.14 7.36 -5.63
CA TYR A 18 1.60 7.34 -5.71
C TYR A 18 2.10 7.61 -7.13
N ILE A 19 1.54 6.91 -8.13
CA ILE A 19 1.92 7.09 -9.54
C ILE A 19 1.65 8.53 -10.01
N ILE A 20 0.49 9.10 -9.64
CA ILE A 20 0.17 10.50 -9.95
C ILE A 20 1.17 11.46 -9.29
N SER A 21 1.59 11.16 -8.06
CA SER A 21 2.58 11.99 -7.35
C SER A 21 3.95 11.95 -8.03
N LEU A 22 4.40 10.78 -8.49
CA LEU A 22 5.65 10.65 -9.24
C LEU A 22 5.58 11.39 -10.58
N TRP A 23 4.45 11.26 -11.29
CA TRP A 23 4.23 11.98 -12.54
C TRP A 23 4.26 13.51 -12.32
N ALA A 24 3.62 13.99 -11.27
CA ALA A 24 3.64 15.42 -10.92
C ALA A 24 5.06 15.92 -10.61
N ILE A 25 5.87 15.15 -9.87
CA ILE A 25 7.27 15.51 -9.62
C ILE A 25 8.06 15.57 -10.93
N SER A 26 7.89 14.57 -11.80
CA SER A 26 8.55 14.54 -13.11
C SER A 26 8.14 15.73 -13.99
N TYR A 27 6.87 16.13 -13.96
CA TYR A 27 6.37 17.27 -14.72
C TYR A 27 6.90 18.61 -14.17
N ILE A 28 6.97 18.76 -12.85
CA ILE A 28 7.55 19.95 -12.20
C ILE A 28 9.05 20.06 -12.50
N HIS A 29 9.75 18.93 -12.58
CA HIS A 29 11.14 18.89 -13.02
C HIS A 29 11.31 19.36 -14.47
N GLU A 30 10.45 18.90 -15.38
CA GLU A 30 10.46 19.33 -16.79
C GLU A 30 10.22 20.84 -16.96
N LEU A 31 9.46 21.45 -16.04
CA LEU A 31 9.25 22.90 -15.99
C LEU A 31 10.39 23.69 -15.33
N ASP A 32 11.52 23.05 -15.01
CA ASP A 32 12.69 23.66 -14.36
C ASP A 32 12.39 24.28 -12.97
N LEU A 33 11.24 23.92 -12.37
CA LEU A 33 10.82 24.42 -11.05
C LEU A 33 11.56 23.72 -9.91
N VAL A 34 11.97 22.46 -10.13
CA VAL A 34 12.72 21.65 -9.17
C VAL A 34 13.80 20.88 -9.92
N ASN A 35 15.05 21.18 -9.60
CA ASN A 35 16.21 20.60 -10.26
C ASN A 35 17.00 19.67 -9.35
N PHE A 36 17.88 18.89 -9.98
CA PHE A 36 18.78 17.99 -9.29
C PHE A 36 19.58 18.73 -8.20
N PRO A 37 19.68 18.22 -6.96
CA PRO A 37 19.22 16.90 -6.46
C PRO A 37 17.87 16.92 -5.71
N TYR A 38 17.17 18.04 -5.71
CA TYR A 38 15.97 18.25 -4.89
C TYR A 38 14.76 17.44 -5.38
N ASP A 39 14.69 17.20 -6.70
CA ASP A 39 13.73 16.29 -7.35
C ASP A 39 13.79 14.87 -6.76
N ASN A 40 14.99 14.31 -6.63
CA ASN A 40 15.22 12.98 -6.08
C ASN A 40 14.85 12.90 -4.60
N LEU A 41 15.09 13.99 -3.86
CA LEU A 41 14.72 14.07 -2.46
C LEU A 41 13.19 14.10 -2.29
N LEU A 42 12.46 14.80 -3.17
CA LEU A 42 10.99 14.76 -3.20
C LEU A 42 10.46 13.37 -3.53
N VAL A 43 11.05 12.69 -4.54
CA VAL A 43 10.69 11.31 -4.88
C VAL A 43 10.90 10.38 -3.68
N ALA A 44 12.02 10.51 -2.97
CA ALA A 44 12.32 9.70 -1.79
C ALA A 44 11.30 9.95 -0.66
N ILE A 45 10.99 11.21 -0.35
CA ILE A 45 10.01 11.58 0.68
C ILE A 45 8.63 11.01 0.35
N VAL A 46 8.15 11.21 -0.89
CA VAL A 46 6.85 10.70 -1.34
C VAL A 46 6.82 9.17 -1.25
N SER A 47 7.90 8.49 -1.66
CA SER A 47 7.98 7.03 -1.59
C SER A 47 7.91 6.50 -0.15
N ILE A 48 8.57 7.15 0.81
CA ILE A 48 8.50 6.78 2.24
C ILE A 48 7.08 6.97 2.79
N ILE A 49 6.41 8.07 2.45
CA ILE A 49 5.04 8.36 2.89
C ILE A 49 4.08 7.27 2.36
N PHE A 50 4.14 6.97 1.06
CA PHE A 50 3.27 5.97 0.46
C PHE A 50 3.60 4.55 0.90
N LEU A 51 4.86 4.22 1.20
CA LEU A 51 5.23 2.96 1.83
C LEU A 51 4.58 2.82 3.21
N LYS A 52 4.57 3.87 4.03
CA LYS A 52 3.92 3.86 5.34
C LYS A 52 2.41 3.70 5.22
N ILE A 53 1.79 4.39 4.26
CA ILE A 53 0.36 4.24 3.96
C ILE A 53 0.05 2.83 3.48
N PHE A 54 0.91 2.24 2.63
CA PHE A 54 0.78 0.87 2.16
C PHE A 54 0.80 -0.13 3.32
N ILE A 55 1.77 -0.01 4.24
CA ILE A 55 1.87 -0.89 5.41
C ILE A 55 0.62 -0.78 6.30
N ILE A 56 0.14 0.44 6.55
CA ILE A 56 -1.07 0.67 7.36
C ILE A 56 -2.33 0.19 6.64
N SER A 57 -2.42 0.41 5.32
CA SER A 57 -3.56 -0.01 4.48
C SER A 57 -3.59 -1.52 4.26
N GLN A 58 -2.44 -2.19 4.31
CA GLN A 58 -2.33 -3.65 4.38
C GLN A 58 -2.69 -4.20 5.78
N ALA A 59 -3.58 -3.52 6.52
CA ALA A 59 -4.30 -4.05 7.68
C ALA A 59 -4.99 -5.42 7.44
N ALA A 60 -4.90 -5.99 6.24
CA ALA A 60 -4.97 -7.42 5.95
C ALA A 60 -4.06 -8.30 6.84
N THR A 61 -3.13 -7.75 7.62
CA THR A 61 -2.53 -8.51 8.73
C THR A 61 -3.62 -9.06 9.67
N LYS A 62 -4.74 -8.36 9.87
CA LYS A 62 -5.85 -8.89 10.70
C LYS A 62 -6.52 -10.09 10.07
N ASP A 63 -6.87 -10.03 8.78
CA ASP A 63 -7.49 -11.16 8.09
C ASP A 63 -6.51 -12.33 7.91
N ILE A 64 -5.20 -12.05 7.76
CA ILE A 64 -4.15 -13.07 7.73
C ILE A 64 -3.94 -13.68 9.13
N GLU A 65 -3.93 -12.86 10.19
CA GLU A 65 -3.79 -13.31 11.57
C GLU A 65 -5.01 -14.13 12.01
N GLU A 66 -6.21 -13.73 11.60
CA GLU A 66 -7.46 -14.44 11.88
C GLU A 66 -7.48 -15.79 11.14
N ASN A 67 -7.10 -15.83 9.85
CA ASN A 67 -6.94 -17.10 9.13
C ASN A 67 -5.85 -18.00 9.74
N ILE A 68 -4.72 -17.44 10.22
CA ILE A 68 -3.68 -18.23 10.89
C ILE A 68 -4.21 -18.82 12.21
N LYS A 69 -5.00 -18.06 12.96
CA LYS A 69 -5.65 -18.55 14.20
C LYS A 69 -6.64 -19.67 13.92
N ASP A 70 -7.48 -19.53 12.90
CA ASP A 70 -8.45 -20.56 12.51
C ASP A 70 -7.75 -21.85 12.11
N VAL A 71 -6.72 -21.76 11.26
CA VAL A 71 -5.92 -22.94 10.86
C VAL A 71 -5.23 -23.59 12.07
N MET A 72 -4.72 -22.79 13.01
CA MET A 72 -4.06 -23.32 14.22
C MET A 72 -5.05 -24.03 15.14
N SER A 73 -6.29 -23.53 15.26
CA SER A 73 -7.38 -24.18 15.97
C SER A 73 -7.81 -25.50 15.32
N GLU A 74 -7.91 -25.55 13.99
CA GLU A 74 -8.21 -26.78 13.26
C GLU A 74 -7.14 -27.86 13.48
N VAL A 75 -5.87 -27.46 13.46
CA VAL A 75 -4.74 -28.37 13.70
C VAL A 75 -4.73 -28.92 15.12
N GLU A 76 -5.07 -28.12 16.14
CA GLU A 76 -5.21 -28.59 17.52
C GLU A 76 -6.37 -29.57 17.69
N ASN A 77 -7.51 -29.29 17.07
CA ASN A 77 -8.68 -30.19 17.08
C ASN A 77 -8.39 -31.52 16.35
N LEU A 78 -7.55 -31.52 15.33
CA LEU A 78 -7.13 -32.75 14.64
C LEU A 78 -6.11 -33.57 15.46
N LYS A 79 -5.36 -32.93 16.35
CA LYS A 79 -4.42 -33.62 17.26
C LYS A 79 -5.09 -34.22 18.51
N SER A 80 -6.30 -33.78 18.84
CA SER A 80 -7.05 -34.25 20.01
C SER A 80 -7.97 -35.45 19.71
N ILE A 81 -7.96 -35.94 18.47
CA ILE A 81 -8.58 -37.19 18.00
C ILE A 81 -7.50 -38.26 17.84
#